data_AF-A0A9Q1J7B1-F1
#
_entry.id   AF-A0A9Q1J7B1-F1
#
_cell.length_a   1.000
_cell.length_b   1.000
_cell.length_c   1.000
_cell.angle_alpha   90.00
_cell.angle_beta   90.00
_cell.angle_gamma   90.00
#
_symmetry.space_group_name_H-M   'P 1'
#
loop_
_entity.id
_entity.type
_entity.pdbx_description
1 polymer ?
#
loop_
_entity_poly.entity_id
_entity_poly.type
_entity_poly.pdbx_seq_one_letter_code
_entity_poly.pdbx_strand_id
1 'polypeptide(L)'
;MWRKTRKPNPGSSCVGVDPNRNWDAGFGGPGASGHACSETYRGPRAHSESEVSSIVDFVRSHGNIKAFVSIHSYSQMLLYPYGYTRQPVPEQAELHAVAKKAITELASLYGTRYKYGSIITTIYQASGGTIDWTYNQGIKYSYTFELRDTGRYGFALPANQIIPTAQETWLALMVIMEHAKANMY
;
A
#
# COMPACT_ATOMS: atom_id res chain seq x y z
N MET A 1 10.35 -15.65 8.62
CA MET A 1 10.26 -14.17 8.74
C MET A 1 8.81 -13.82 9.02
N TRP A 2 8.53 -13.05 10.07
CA TRP A 2 7.15 -12.72 10.47
C TRP A 2 6.63 -11.49 9.72
N ARG A 3 5.36 -11.49 9.29
CA ARG A 3 4.73 -10.36 8.56
C ARG A 3 3.41 -9.86 9.18
N LYS A 4 2.63 -10.75 9.80
CA LYS A 4 1.27 -10.47 10.27
C LYS A 4 1.24 -9.66 11.58
N THR A 5 0.05 -9.28 12.05
CA THR A 5 -0.15 -8.81 13.43
C THR A 5 0.20 -9.92 14.45
N ARG A 6 0.18 -9.63 15.76
CA ARG A 6 0.49 -10.64 16.81
C ARG A 6 -0.72 -11.10 17.62
N LYS A 7 -1.93 -10.68 17.23
CA LYS A 7 -3.19 -11.06 17.89
C LYS A 7 -3.44 -12.58 17.75
N PRO A 8 -3.66 -13.32 18.85
CA PRO A 8 -4.10 -14.71 18.79
C PRO A 8 -5.46 -14.84 18.11
N ASN A 9 -5.63 -15.85 17.25
CA ASN A 9 -6.90 -16.10 16.56
C ASN A 9 -7.74 -17.09 17.37
N PRO A 10 -8.94 -16.72 17.87
CA PRO A 10 -9.79 -17.63 18.63
C PRO A 10 -10.11 -18.92 17.85
N GLY A 11 -9.97 -20.08 18.50
CA GLY A 11 -10.20 -21.38 17.87
C GLY A 11 -9.09 -21.85 16.92
N SER A 12 -7.93 -21.18 16.88
CA SER A 12 -6.75 -21.59 16.11
C SER A 12 -5.47 -21.48 16.94
N SER A 13 -4.50 -22.35 16.70
CA SER A 13 -3.14 -22.21 17.22
C SER A 13 -2.31 -21.17 16.46
N CYS A 14 -2.78 -20.72 15.30
CA CYS A 14 -2.09 -19.77 14.45
C CYS A 14 -2.35 -18.33 14.89
N VAL A 15 -1.30 -17.50 14.85
CA VAL A 15 -1.31 -16.12 15.34
C VAL A 15 -1.29 -15.14 14.17
N GLY A 16 -2.00 -14.03 14.33
CA GLY A 16 -1.90 -12.87 13.46
C GLY A 16 -2.76 -12.91 12.21
N VAL A 17 -3.07 -11.70 11.74
CA VAL A 17 -3.80 -11.36 10.51
C VAL A 17 -2.88 -10.53 9.61
N ASP A 18 -2.99 -10.67 8.29
CA ASP A 18 -2.30 -9.75 7.37
C ASP A 18 -2.97 -8.37 7.46
N PRO A 19 -2.28 -7.34 8.00
CA PRO A 19 -2.87 -6.03 8.16
C PRO A 19 -3.24 -5.37 6.82
N ASN A 20 -2.65 -5.80 5.69
CA ASN A 20 -2.99 -5.31 4.36
C ASN A 20 -3.96 -6.25 3.60
N ARG A 21 -4.73 -7.06 4.34
CA ARG A 21 -5.92 -7.80 3.88
C ARG A 21 -7.15 -7.55 4.76
N ASN A 22 -7.01 -6.72 5.79
CA ASN A 22 -8.00 -6.51 6.84
C ASN A 22 -8.83 -5.23 6.65
N TRP A 23 -8.75 -4.55 5.52
CA TRP A 23 -9.50 -3.31 5.25
C TRP A 23 -10.84 -3.60 4.57
N ASP A 24 -11.83 -2.73 4.77
CA ASP A 24 -13.17 -2.85 4.19
C ASP A 24 -13.21 -2.39 2.71
N ALA A 25 -12.38 -3.02 1.88
CA ALA A 25 -12.29 -2.77 0.44
C ALA A 25 -12.22 -4.09 -0.30
N GLY A 26 -13.36 -4.60 -0.72
CA GLY A 26 -13.47 -5.95 -1.29
C GLY A 26 -13.12 -7.07 -0.29
N PHE A 27 -13.20 -6.80 1.02
CA PHE A 27 -12.78 -7.72 2.08
C PHE A 27 -13.30 -9.16 1.87
N GLY A 28 -12.40 -10.13 1.94
CA GLY A 28 -12.74 -11.54 1.69
C GLY A 28 -12.84 -11.95 0.23
N GLY A 29 -12.62 -11.01 -0.70
CA GLY A 29 -12.44 -11.31 -2.12
C GLY A 29 -11.10 -11.97 -2.45
N PRO A 30 -10.82 -12.21 -3.74
CA PRO A 30 -9.60 -12.87 -4.19
C PRO A 30 -8.31 -12.20 -3.70
N GLY A 31 -7.25 -13.01 -3.51
CA GLY A 31 -5.94 -12.52 -3.04
C GLY A 31 -5.79 -12.43 -1.52
N ALA A 32 -6.81 -12.85 -0.76
CA ALA A 32 -6.77 -13.02 0.69
C ALA A 32 -7.25 -14.42 1.10
N SER A 33 -6.78 -14.93 2.24
CA SER A 33 -7.15 -16.25 2.74
C SER A 33 -8.12 -16.15 3.91
N GLY A 34 -9.06 -17.10 3.99
CA GLY A 34 -9.92 -17.32 5.17
C GLY A 34 -9.28 -18.21 6.24
N HIS A 35 -8.12 -18.83 5.96
CA HIS A 35 -7.45 -19.76 6.89
C HIS A 35 -6.49 -19.00 7.81
N ALA A 36 -6.68 -19.11 9.14
CA ALA A 36 -5.91 -18.37 10.15
C ALA A 36 -4.38 -18.56 10.08
N CYS A 37 -3.94 -19.72 9.60
CA CYS A 37 -2.52 -20.05 9.44
C CYS A 37 -1.88 -19.48 8.17
N SER A 38 -2.66 -18.92 7.25
CA SER A 38 -2.13 -18.32 6.03
C SER A 38 -1.40 -17.01 6.34
N GLU A 39 -0.35 -16.72 5.58
CA GLU A 39 0.36 -15.43 5.61
C GLU A 39 -0.50 -14.28 5.09
N THR A 40 -1.51 -14.58 4.25
CA THR A 40 -2.48 -13.60 3.73
C THR A 40 -3.84 -13.75 4.41
N TYR A 41 -3.87 -14.28 5.65
CA TYR A 41 -5.11 -14.41 6.40
C TYR A 41 -5.76 -13.03 6.61
N ARG A 42 -6.99 -12.87 6.13
CA ARG A 42 -7.71 -11.59 6.18
C ARG A 42 -8.25 -11.21 7.55
N GLY A 43 -8.28 -12.14 8.50
CA GLY A 43 -8.96 -11.95 9.78
C GLY A 43 -10.44 -12.33 9.73
N PRO A 44 -11.13 -12.37 10.88
CA PRO A 44 -12.52 -12.80 10.96
C PRO A 44 -13.51 -11.82 10.32
N ARG A 45 -13.20 -10.52 10.32
CA ARG A 45 -14.00 -9.44 9.73
C ARG A 45 -13.09 -8.27 9.32
N ALA A 46 -13.58 -7.36 8.49
CA ALA A 46 -12.85 -6.12 8.19
C ALA A 46 -12.62 -5.32 9.49
N HIS A 47 -11.45 -4.69 9.57
CA HIS A 47 -10.98 -3.89 10.70
C HIS A 47 -10.95 -4.67 12.03
N SER A 48 -10.71 -5.99 11.98
CA SER A 48 -10.59 -6.81 13.19
C SER A 48 -9.33 -6.51 14.01
N GLU A 49 -8.30 -5.98 13.35
CA GLU A 49 -7.02 -5.68 13.98
C GLU A 49 -7.04 -4.26 14.54
N SER A 50 -6.63 -4.10 15.81
CA SER A 50 -6.61 -2.81 16.50
C SER A 50 -5.78 -1.76 15.77
N GLU A 51 -4.67 -2.19 15.17
CA GLU A 51 -3.74 -1.38 14.40
C GLU A 51 -4.41 -0.82 13.13
N VAL A 52 -5.24 -1.62 12.47
CA VAL A 52 -6.02 -1.20 11.29
C VAL A 52 -7.19 -0.32 11.72
N SER A 53 -7.96 -0.75 12.73
CA SER A 53 -9.11 0.02 13.23
C SER A 53 -8.70 1.42 13.69
N SER A 54 -7.55 1.56 14.36
CA SER A 54 -7.07 2.86 14.83
C SER A 54 -6.80 3.84 13.68
N ILE A 55 -6.24 3.35 12.56
CA ILE A 55 -6.01 4.20 11.37
C ILE A 55 -7.34 4.54 10.70
N VAL A 56 -8.26 3.57 10.62
CA VAL A 56 -9.61 3.78 10.08
C VAL A 56 -10.36 4.87 10.85
N ASP A 57 -10.35 4.77 12.18
CA ASP A 57 -10.99 5.73 13.07
C ASP A 57 -10.35 7.11 12.95
N PHE A 58 -9.02 7.19 12.86
CA PHE A 58 -8.31 8.45 12.63
C PHE A 58 -8.67 9.08 11.27
N VAL A 59 -8.66 8.30 10.18
CA VAL A 59 -8.97 8.81 8.84
C VAL A 59 -10.40 9.33 8.78
N ARG A 60 -11.36 8.58 9.32
CA ARG A 60 -12.77 8.97 9.37
C ARG A 60 -13.02 10.19 10.24
N SER A 61 -12.40 10.25 11.42
CA SER A 61 -12.57 11.38 12.34
C SER A 61 -11.90 12.66 11.86
N HIS A 62 -10.76 12.56 11.17
CA HIS A 62 -10.09 13.73 10.59
C HIS A 62 -10.87 14.28 9.40
N GLY A 63 -11.38 13.42 8.50
CA GLY A 63 -12.28 13.81 7.41
C GLY A 63 -11.71 14.75 6.34
N ASN A 64 -10.42 15.07 6.36
CA ASN A 64 -9.81 16.07 5.45
C ASN A 64 -8.42 15.68 4.94
N ILE A 65 -8.07 14.39 5.00
CA ILE A 65 -6.82 13.85 4.44
C ILE A 65 -6.92 13.84 2.92
N LYS A 66 -5.95 14.44 2.22
CA LYS A 66 -5.96 14.57 0.74
C LYS A 66 -5.12 13.54 0.01
N ALA A 67 -4.06 13.04 0.66
CA ALA A 67 -3.18 12.01 0.15
C ALA A 67 -2.89 10.98 1.24
N PHE A 68 -2.83 9.70 0.85
CA PHE A 68 -2.47 8.60 1.73
C PHE A 68 -1.39 7.75 1.06
N VAL A 69 -0.25 7.58 1.71
CA VAL A 69 0.84 6.75 1.19
C VAL A 69 1.17 5.63 2.16
N SER A 70 0.93 4.39 1.74
CA SER A 70 1.38 3.19 2.47
C SER A 70 2.75 2.76 1.95
N ILE A 71 3.72 2.50 2.82
CA ILE A 71 5.09 2.15 2.40
C ILE A 71 5.38 0.70 2.78
N HIS A 72 5.73 -0.11 1.79
CA HIS A 72 6.11 -1.51 1.90
C HIS A 72 7.47 -1.76 1.22
N SER A 73 7.98 -2.97 1.38
CA SER A 73 9.07 -3.52 0.57
C SER A 73 8.76 -4.99 0.30
N TYR A 74 9.31 -5.62 -0.73
CA TYR A 74 10.23 -5.11 -1.75
C TYR A 74 9.59 -5.32 -3.13
N SER A 75 10.08 -4.62 -4.16
CA SER A 75 9.91 -4.93 -5.61
C SER A 75 10.21 -3.73 -6.50
N GLN A 76 10.46 -2.55 -5.93
CA GLN A 76 10.58 -1.28 -6.66
C GLN A 76 9.33 -0.98 -7.49
N MET A 77 8.19 -0.75 -6.82
CA MET A 77 6.93 -0.37 -7.45
C MET A 77 6.29 0.84 -6.76
N LEU A 78 5.62 1.68 -7.53
CA LEU A 78 4.69 2.70 -7.03
C LEU A 78 3.29 2.40 -7.58
N LEU A 79 2.40 1.96 -6.71
CA LEU A 79 1.10 1.45 -7.09
C LEU A 79 -0.01 2.38 -6.63
N TYR A 80 -1.11 2.39 -7.36
CA TYR A 80 -2.36 3.08 -7.02
C TYR A 80 -3.55 2.10 -7.10
N PRO A 81 -4.75 2.46 -6.64
CA PRO A 81 -5.91 1.57 -6.70
C PRO A 81 -6.35 1.21 -8.13
N TYR A 82 -7.07 0.12 -8.35
CA TYR A 82 -7.49 -0.86 -7.35
C TYR A 82 -6.60 -2.11 -7.34
N GLY A 83 -6.56 -2.78 -6.19
CA GLY A 83 -6.05 -4.14 -6.02
C GLY A 83 -7.15 -5.21 -6.08
N TYR A 84 -8.34 -4.93 -5.53
CA TYR A 84 -9.39 -5.93 -5.40
C TYR A 84 -10.22 -6.16 -6.68
N THR A 85 -10.25 -5.19 -7.61
CA THR A 85 -11.06 -5.22 -8.84
C THR A 85 -10.27 -4.76 -10.06
N ARG A 86 -10.66 -5.24 -11.25
CA ARG A 86 -10.10 -4.79 -12.54
C ARG A 86 -10.74 -3.51 -13.06
N GLN A 87 -11.83 -3.05 -12.44
CA GLN A 87 -12.42 -1.76 -12.79
C GLN A 87 -11.40 -0.67 -12.44
N PRO A 88 -11.05 0.23 -13.38
CA PRO A 88 -10.14 1.33 -13.10
C PRO A 88 -10.80 2.35 -12.18
N VAL A 89 -9.99 3.07 -11.40
CA VAL A 89 -10.44 4.29 -10.72
C VAL A 89 -10.84 5.37 -11.73
N PRO A 90 -11.87 6.18 -11.45
CA PRO A 90 -12.24 7.31 -12.32
C PRO A 90 -11.07 8.24 -12.68
N GLU A 91 -10.20 8.59 -11.72
CA GLU A 91 -9.06 9.49 -11.96
C GLU A 91 -7.77 8.76 -12.39
N GLN A 92 -7.89 7.58 -13.02
CA GLN A 92 -6.72 6.75 -13.37
C GLN A 92 -5.65 7.52 -14.16
N ALA A 93 -6.07 8.34 -15.13
CA ALA A 93 -5.14 9.10 -15.96
C ALA A 93 -4.26 10.05 -15.12
N GLU A 94 -4.86 10.71 -14.13
CA GLU A 94 -4.15 11.61 -13.22
C GLU A 94 -3.24 10.82 -12.27
N LEU A 95 -3.77 9.78 -11.62
CA LEU A 95 -2.97 8.99 -10.67
C LEU A 95 -1.75 8.35 -11.34
N HIS A 96 -1.93 7.88 -12.58
CA HIS A 96 -0.86 7.32 -13.40
C HIS A 96 0.18 8.37 -13.79
N ALA A 97 -0.23 9.58 -14.18
CA ALA A 97 0.68 10.67 -14.52
C ALA A 97 1.52 11.12 -13.30
N VAL A 98 0.90 11.23 -12.12
CA VAL A 98 1.61 11.54 -10.87
C VAL A 98 2.58 10.44 -10.50
N ALA A 99 2.18 9.16 -10.59
CA ALA A 99 3.08 8.05 -10.32
C ALA A 99 4.29 8.02 -11.27
N LYS A 100 4.05 8.25 -12.57
CA LYS A 100 5.10 8.37 -13.59
C LYS A 100 6.08 9.50 -13.25
N LYS A 101 5.58 10.67 -12.84
CA LYS A 101 6.43 11.79 -12.43
C LYS A 101 7.23 11.43 -11.18
N ALA A 102 6.58 10.87 -10.16
CA ALA A 102 7.21 10.51 -8.88
C ALA A 102 8.36 9.50 -9.06
N ILE A 103 8.17 8.45 -9.85
CA ILE A 103 9.24 7.47 -10.12
C ILE A 103 10.33 8.01 -11.06
N THR A 104 10.02 9.01 -11.91
CA THR A 104 11.04 9.71 -12.72
C THR A 104 11.96 10.53 -11.82
N GLU A 105 11.38 11.30 -10.88
CA GLU A 105 12.15 12.06 -9.90
C GLU A 105 12.94 11.15 -8.94
N LEU A 106 12.36 10.03 -8.49
CA LEU A 106 13.07 9.02 -7.70
C LEU A 106 14.34 8.53 -8.43
N ALA A 107 14.19 8.18 -9.70
CA ALA A 107 15.29 7.64 -10.50
C ALA A 107 16.40 8.68 -10.76
N SER A 108 16.12 9.98 -10.63
CA SER A 108 17.10 11.05 -10.87
C SER A 108 18.31 10.99 -9.92
N LEU A 109 18.14 10.45 -8.70
CA LEU A 109 19.18 10.48 -7.68
C LEU A 109 20.19 9.33 -7.81
N TYR A 110 19.70 8.10 -8.02
CA TYR A 110 20.53 6.88 -8.06
C TYR A 110 20.29 5.97 -9.27
N GLY A 111 19.43 6.38 -10.21
CA GLY A 111 19.07 5.55 -11.37
C GLY A 111 18.18 4.35 -11.05
N THR A 112 17.61 4.29 -9.85
CA THR A 112 16.77 3.16 -9.42
C THR A 112 15.46 3.14 -10.17
N ARG A 113 15.16 2.02 -10.83
CA ARG A 113 14.00 1.89 -11.71
C ARG A 113 12.82 1.26 -10.97
N TYR A 114 11.73 2.00 -10.89
CA TYR A 114 10.47 1.51 -10.33
C TYR A 114 9.47 1.22 -11.46
N LYS A 115 8.63 0.20 -11.27
CA LYS A 115 7.38 0.02 -12.04
C LYS A 115 6.27 0.85 -11.41
N TYR A 116 5.21 1.15 -12.15
CA TYR A 116 4.04 1.84 -11.62
C TYR A 116 2.78 1.48 -12.38
N GLY A 117 1.63 1.57 -11.71
CA GLY A 117 0.32 1.20 -12.25
C GLY A 117 -0.67 0.85 -11.15
N SER A 118 -1.88 0.42 -11.53
CA SER A 118 -2.84 -0.11 -10.55
C SER A 118 -2.29 -1.39 -9.92
N ILE A 119 -2.57 -1.64 -8.65
CA ILE A 119 -2.12 -2.85 -7.93
C ILE A 119 -2.43 -4.10 -8.76
N ILE A 120 -3.68 -4.31 -9.16
CA ILE A 120 -4.11 -5.58 -9.78
C ILE A 120 -3.38 -5.93 -11.08
N THR A 121 -2.97 -4.93 -11.87
CA THR A 121 -2.29 -5.13 -13.16
C THR A 121 -0.77 -5.14 -13.06
N THR A 122 -0.22 -4.54 -12.00
CA THR A 122 1.23 -4.34 -11.86
C THR A 122 1.87 -5.37 -10.94
N ILE A 123 1.14 -5.81 -9.89
CA ILE A 123 1.62 -6.82 -8.94
C ILE A 123 0.77 -8.11 -9.06
N TYR A 124 -0.46 -8.09 -8.54
CA TYR A 124 -1.44 -9.18 -8.57
C TYR A 124 -2.74 -8.71 -7.91
N GLN A 125 -3.82 -9.49 -8.05
CA GLN A 125 -5.10 -9.21 -7.40
C GLN A 125 -5.03 -9.42 -5.88
N ALA A 126 -5.42 -8.41 -5.10
CA ALA A 126 -5.40 -8.44 -3.64
C ALA A 126 -6.61 -7.69 -3.06
N SER A 127 -7.39 -8.37 -2.22
CA SER A 127 -8.53 -7.78 -1.53
C SER A 127 -8.18 -7.25 -0.14
N GLY A 128 -8.96 -6.29 0.35
CA GLY A 128 -8.84 -5.74 1.70
C GLY A 128 -7.57 -4.91 1.93
N GLY A 129 -7.07 -4.25 0.89
CA GLY A 129 -5.86 -3.43 0.94
C GLY A 129 -6.11 -1.99 1.45
N THR A 130 -5.10 -1.41 2.09
CA THR A 130 -5.14 -0.06 2.68
C THR A 130 -5.51 1.03 1.66
N ILE A 131 -4.87 1.03 0.49
CA ILE A 131 -5.01 2.14 -0.46
C ILE A 131 -6.31 2.08 -1.24
N ASP A 132 -6.88 0.88 -1.42
CA ASP A 132 -8.20 0.70 -1.99
C ASP A 132 -9.27 1.25 -1.03
N TRP A 133 -9.13 0.99 0.27
CA TRP A 133 -10.05 1.53 1.28
C TRP A 133 -9.96 3.05 1.40
N THR A 134 -8.75 3.61 1.51
CA THR A 134 -8.56 5.07 1.64
C THR A 134 -9.08 5.82 0.41
N TYR A 135 -8.85 5.27 -0.79
CA TYR A 135 -9.45 5.81 -2.01
C TYR A 135 -10.99 5.74 -2.00
N ASN A 136 -11.57 4.63 -1.55
CA ASN A 136 -13.02 4.51 -1.37
C ASN A 136 -13.60 5.49 -0.33
N GLN A 137 -12.78 6.00 0.60
CA GLN A 137 -13.19 7.07 1.54
C GLN A 137 -13.07 8.49 0.93
N GLY A 138 -12.71 8.61 -0.36
CA GLY A 138 -12.54 9.88 -1.05
C GLY A 138 -11.13 10.46 -0.98
N ILE A 139 -10.14 9.73 -0.46
CA ILE A 139 -8.73 10.16 -0.49
C ILE A 139 -8.15 9.86 -1.87
N LYS A 140 -8.32 10.81 -2.80
CA LYS A 140 -7.95 10.66 -4.20
C LYS A 140 -6.50 10.21 -4.42
N TYR A 141 -5.54 10.84 -3.74
CA TYR A 141 -4.12 10.54 -3.90
C TYR A 141 -3.66 9.40 -2.97
N SER A 142 -4.20 8.21 -3.19
CA SER A 142 -3.86 7.00 -2.44
C SER A 142 -2.84 6.17 -3.20
N TYR A 143 -1.67 5.94 -2.61
CA TYR A 143 -0.55 5.22 -3.23
C TYR A 143 0.10 4.22 -2.28
N THR A 144 0.68 3.16 -2.82
CA THR A 144 1.56 2.26 -2.08
C THR A 144 2.92 2.15 -2.74
N PHE A 145 3.98 2.28 -1.96
CA PHE A 145 5.34 1.97 -2.39
C PHE A 145 5.67 0.52 -2.06
N GLU A 146 6.36 -0.15 -2.98
CA GLU A 146 7.18 -1.33 -2.72
C GLU A 146 8.62 -0.91 -2.95
N LEU A 147 9.39 -0.69 -1.89
CA LEU A 147 10.74 -0.13 -1.96
C LEU A 147 11.78 -1.12 -2.54
N ARG A 148 13.06 -0.75 -2.45
CA ARG A 148 14.18 -1.62 -2.80
C ARG A 148 14.15 -2.94 -2.02
N ASP A 149 14.73 -4.01 -2.55
CA ASP A 149 15.28 -4.16 -3.90
C ASP A 149 14.32 -4.94 -4.80
N THR A 150 14.84 -5.62 -5.82
CA THR A 150 14.06 -6.49 -6.72
C THR A 150 14.23 -7.98 -6.40
N GLY A 151 14.65 -8.32 -5.18
CA GLY A 151 14.73 -9.70 -4.68
C GLY A 151 16.13 -10.27 -4.45
N ARG A 152 17.21 -9.50 -4.63
CA ARG A 152 18.56 -9.97 -4.29
C ARG A 152 18.72 -10.13 -2.77
N TYR A 153 18.24 -9.15 -2.01
CA TYR A 153 18.20 -9.16 -0.56
C TYR A 153 16.76 -9.22 -0.03
N GLY A 154 15.78 -8.72 -0.80
CA GLY A 154 14.38 -8.69 -0.41
C GLY A 154 14.19 -7.97 0.93
N PHE A 155 13.57 -8.64 1.90
CA PHE A 155 13.34 -8.10 3.25
C PHE A 155 14.62 -7.92 4.09
N ALA A 156 15.74 -8.52 3.68
CA ALA A 156 17.02 -8.42 4.38
C ALA A 156 17.98 -7.43 3.72
N LEU A 157 17.44 -6.29 3.23
CA LEU A 157 18.22 -5.24 2.56
C LEU A 157 19.35 -4.73 3.47
N PRO A 158 20.60 -4.63 2.98
CA PRO A 158 21.73 -4.18 3.79
C PRO A 158 21.51 -2.78 4.38
N ALA A 159 21.95 -2.55 5.62
CA ALA A 159 21.74 -1.28 6.33
C ALA A 159 22.35 -0.06 5.60
N ASN A 160 23.41 -0.25 4.82
CA ASN A 160 24.01 0.81 4.02
C ASN A 160 23.12 1.28 2.83
N GLN A 161 22.04 0.55 2.52
CA GLN A 161 21.03 0.95 1.53
C GLN A 161 19.87 1.75 2.13
N ILE A 162 19.79 1.88 3.47
CA ILE A 162 18.71 2.62 4.14
C ILE A 162 18.70 4.08 3.68
N ILE A 163 19.83 4.78 3.80
CA ILE A 163 19.93 6.20 3.44
C ILE A 163 19.68 6.41 1.93
N PRO A 164 20.31 5.66 1.00
CA PRO A 164 20.00 5.78 -0.42
C PRO A 164 18.53 5.54 -0.76
N THR A 165 17.91 4.52 -0.15
CA THR A 165 16.49 4.19 -0.38
C THR A 165 15.59 5.31 0.14
N ALA A 166 15.88 5.85 1.33
CA ALA A 166 15.12 6.95 1.91
C ALA A 166 15.23 8.23 1.06
N GLN A 167 16.43 8.58 0.61
CA GLN A 167 16.66 9.82 -0.15
C GLN A 167 15.96 9.82 -1.51
N GLU A 168 16.02 8.72 -2.26
CA GLU A 168 15.31 8.65 -3.55
C GLU A 168 13.79 8.60 -3.37
N THR A 169 13.31 7.86 -2.36
CA THR A 169 11.88 7.77 -2.05
C THR A 169 11.32 9.12 -1.63
N TRP A 170 12.10 9.92 -0.91
CA TRP A 170 11.72 11.27 -0.51
C TRP A 170 11.41 12.16 -1.71
N LEU A 171 12.19 12.08 -2.80
CA LEU A 171 11.90 12.82 -4.04
C LEU A 171 10.53 12.44 -4.63
N ALA A 172 10.20 11.15 -4.64
CA ALA A 172 8.91 10.66 -5.10
C ALA A 172 7.75 11.13 -4.21
N LEU A 173 7.94 11.10 -2.89
CA LEU A 173 6.96 11.59 -1.91
C LEU A 173 6.69 13.08 -2.09
N MET A 174 7.74 13.89 -2.32
CA MET A 174 7.61 15.32 -2.59
C MET A 174 6.76 15.58 -3.83
N VAL A 175 6.91 14.80 -4.91
CA VAL A 175 6.06 14.92 -6.10
C VAL A 175 4.59 14.70 -5.77
N ILE A 176 4.27 13.65 -5.00
CA ILE A 176 2.89 13.34 -4.61
C ILE A 176 2.32 14.47 -3.72
N MET A 177 3.09 14.94 -2.74
CA MET A 177 2.68 16.00 -1.82
C MET A 177 2.44 17.34 -2.51
N GLU A 178 3.36 17.78 -3.38
CA GLU A 178 3.18 19.02 -4.13
C GLU A 178 2.01 18.93 -5.13
N HIS A 179 1.79 17.77 -5.75
CA HIS A 179 0.62 17.57 -6.60
C HIS A 179 -0.68 17.66 -5.79
N ALA A 180 -0.76 17.00 -4.63
CA ALA A 180 -1.93 17.06 -3.77
C ALA A 180 -2.21 18.48 -3.25
N LYS A 181 -1.16 19.23 -2.91
CA LYS A 181 -1.25 20.64 -2.48
C LYS A 181 -1.73 21.56 -3.61
N ALA A 182 -1.28 21.34 -4.84
CA ALA A 182 -1.69 22.13 -5.99
C ALA A 182 -3.12 21.80 -6.49
N ASN A 183 -3.67 20.63 -6.11
CA ASN A 183 -4.96 20.13 -6.58
C ASN A 183 -5.88 19.76 -5.39
N MET A 184 -6.08 20.72 -4.48
CA MET A 184 -7.01 20.55 -3.36
C MET A 184 -8.47 20.42 -3.85
N TYR A 185 -9.24 19.60 -3.14
CA TYR A 185 -10.67 19.35 -3.35
C TYR A 185 -11.39 19.28 -2.01
#